data_AF-A0A349LL03-F1
#
_entry.id   AF-A0A349LL03-F1
#
_cell.length_a   1.000
_cell.length_b   1.000
_cell.length_c   1.000
_cell.angle_alpha   90.00
_cell.angle_beta   90.00
_cell.angle_gamma   90.00
#
_symmetry.space_group_name_H-M   'P 1'
#
loop_
_entity.id
_entity.type
_entity.pdbx_description
1 polymer ?
#
loop_
_entity_poly.entity_id
_entity_poly.type
_entity_poly.pdbx_seq_one_letter_code
_entity_poly.pdbx_strand_id
1 'polypeptide(L)'
;MWISGSLFYWFRYERKFSNPHKLPALGSYPKIALSAPFYNEEECAEETIQNLLYQSYPNFEVIAVNDCSRAATAKILDLLALSNPNLRVVHHAENEGKAVGIDNGCIAY
;
A
#
# COMPACT_ATOMS: atom_id res chain seq x y z
N MET A 1 -13.34 -8.72 -29.36
CA MET A 1 -13.49 -9.93 -28.52
C MET A 1 -12.67 -9.77 -27.23
N TRP A 2 -13.12 -8.90 -26.31
CA TRP A 2 -12.58 -8.74 -24.94
C TRP A 2 -13.69 -8.33 -23.96
N ILE A 3 -14.70 -7.59 -24.45
CA ILE A 3 -15.87 -7.13 -23.68
C ILE A 3 -16.75 -8.30 -23.18
N SER A 4 -16.88 -9.38 -23.96
CA SER A 4 -17.73 -10.52 -23.59
C SER A 4 -17.20 -11.29 -22.37
N GLY A 5 -15.88 -11.42 -22.24
CA GLY A 5 -15.24 -12.06 -21.08
C GLY A 5 -15.43 -11.23 -19.80
N SER A 6 -15.22 -9.91 -19.88
CA SER A 6 -15.44 -8.99 -18.76
C SER A 6 -16.90 -8.98 -18.31
N LEU A 7 -17.86 -8.99 -19.25
CA LEU A 7 -19.28 -9.00 -18.92
C LEU A 7 -19.71 -10.33 -18.29
N PHE A 8 -19.20 -11.47 -18.77
CA PHE A 8 -19.49 -12.79 -18.20
C PHE A 8 -18.85 -12.98 -16.81
N TYR A 9 -17.63 -12.47 -16.61
CA TYR A 9 -16.96 -12.45 -15.31
C TYR A 9 -17.71 -11.58 -14.31
N TRP A 10 -18.06 -10.34 -14.69
CA TRP A 10 -18.85 -9.43 -13.86
C TRP A 10 -20.21 -10.05 -13.47
N PHE A 11 -20.90 -10.67 -14.43
CA PHE A 11 -22.21 -11.28 -14.18
C PHE A 11 -22.13 -12.49 -13.25
N ARG A 12 -21.04 -13.26 -13.29
CA ARG A 12 -20.90 -14.52 -12.55
C ARG A 12 -20.20 -14.37 -11.20
N TYR A 13 -19.27 -13.43 -11.06
CA TYR A 13 -18.48 -13.20 -9.84
C TYR A 13 -18.85 -11.91 -9.09
N GLU A 14 -18.97 -10.75 -9.75
CA GLU A 14 -19.19 -9.47 -9.04
C GLU A 14 -20.62 -9.26 -8.54
N ARG A 15 -21.65 -9.85 -9.19
CA ARG A 15 -23.04 -9.78 -8.71
C ARG A 15 -23.27 -10.38 -7.32
N LYS A 16 -22.38 -11.24 -6.82
CA LYS A 16 -22.51 -11.83 -5.47
C LYS A 16 -21.91 -10.97 -4.35
N PHE A 17 -21.12 -9.94 -4.68
CA PHE A 17 -20.56 -8.97 -3.73
C PHE A 17 -21.36 -7.67 -3.70
N SER A 18 -22.69 -7.78 -3.77
CA SER A 18 -23.59 -6.65 -4.05
C SER A 18 -23.87 -5.73 -2.86
N ASN A 19 -23.00 -5.65 -1.86
CA ASN A 19 -23.12 -4.62 -0.83
C ASN A 19 -21.77 -4.26 -0.19
N PRO A 20 -20.96 -3.40 -0.83
CA PRO A 20 -19.68 -2.94 -0.28
C PRO A 20 -19.83 -2.24 1.09
N HIS A 21 -21.03 -1.78 1.44
CA HIS A 21 -21.33 -1.14 2.73
C HIS A 21 -21.69 -2.11 3.86
N LYS A 22 -21.88 -3.41 3.59
CA LYS A 22 -22.20 -4.39 4.62
C LYS A 22 -20.94 -5.15 5.03
N LEU A 23 -20.02 -4.44 5.68
CA LEU A 23 -18.85 -5.06 6.31
C LEU A 23 -19.33 -6.00 7.42
N PRO A 24 -18.86 -7.26 7.47
CA PRO A 24 -19.16 -8.13 8.61
C PRO A 24 -18.57 -7.51 9.87
N ALA A 25 -19.33 -7.52 10.98
CA ALA A 25 -18.82 -7.09 12.26
C ALA A 25 -17.70 -8.04 12.68
N LEU A 26 -16.45 -7.55 12.71
CA LEU A 26 -15.30 -8.31 13.17
C LEU A 26 -15.36 -8.37 14.70
N GLY A 27 -15.27 -9.57 15.28
CA GLY A 27 -15.21 -9.74 16.74
C GLY A 27 -13.92 -9.20 17.38
N SER A 28 -12.89 -8.91 16.56
CA SER A 28 -11.67 -8.22 16.96
C SER A 28 -11.00 -7.59 15.74
N TYR A 29 -10.22 -6.53 15.97
CA TYR A 29 -9.46 -5.83 14.94
C TYR A 29 -7.96 -6.13 15.10
N PRO A 30 -7.42 -7.21 14.50
CA PRO A 30 -5.98 -7.49 14.54
C PRO A 30 -5.17 -6.35 13.92
N LYS A 31 -3.93 -6.13 14.38
CA LYS A 31 -3.07 -5.11 13.78
C LYS A 31 -2.73 -5.48 12.33
N ILE A 32 -3.00 -4.58 11.39
CA ILE A 32 -2.64 -4.74 9.97
C ILE A 32 -1.53 -3.76 9.58
N ALA A 33 -0.73 -4.11 8.58
CA ALA A 33 0.29 -3.24 8.00
C ALA A 33 0.00 -3.04 6.50
N LEU A 34 -0.08 -1.79 6.07
CA LEU A 34 -0.30 -1.37 4.70
C LEU A 34 1.03 -0.87 4.14
N SER A 35 1.68 -1.67 3.28
CA SER A 35 2.95 -1.29 2.67
C SER A 35 2.73 -0.69 1.29
N ALA A 36 3.34 0.47 1.02
CA ALA A 36 3.30 1.14 -0.28
C ALA A 36 4.72 1.52 -0.74
N PRO A 37 5.20 1.02 -1.89
CA PRO A 37 6.47 1.45 -2.47
C PRO A 37 6.31 2.80 -3.19
N PHE A 38 7.29 3.69 -3.01
CA PHE A 38 7.36 4.99 -3.68
C PHE A 38 8.67 5.10 -4.48
N TYR A 39 8.56 5.38 -5.78
CA TYR A 39 9.68 5.61 -6.69
C TYR A 39 9.45 6.83 -7.59
N ASN A 40 10.07 7.97 -7.26
CA ASN A 40 9.96 9.24 -8.02
C ASN A 40 8.52 9.75 -8.22
N GLU A 41 7.61 9.45 -7.29
CA GLU A 41 6.19 9.86 -7.33
C GLU A 41 5.91 10.99 -6.33
N GLU A 42 6.71 12.06 -6.36
CA GLU A 42 6.62 13.17 -5.38
C GLU A 42 5.26 13.88 -5.35
N GLU A 43 4.59 14.02 -6.49
CA GLU A 43 3.27 14.66 -6.59
C GLU A 43 2.13 13.76 -6.09
N CYS A 44 2.25 12.43 -6.24
CA CYS A 44 1.22 11.48 -5.84
C CYS A 44 1.44 10.89 -4.44
N ALA A 45 2.66 11.00 -3.90
CA ALA A 45 3.01 10.40 -2.61
C ALA A 45 2.17 10.93 -1.46
N GLU A 46 1.93 12.24 -1.44
CA GLU A 46 1.11 12.87 -0.41
C GLU A 46 -0.33 12.38 -0.46
N GLU A 47 -0.99 12.47 -1.62
CA GLU A 47 -2.38 12.03 -1.79
C GLU A 47 -2.54 10.53 -1.48
N THR A 48 -1.60 9.70 -1.94
CA THR A 48 -1.63 8.26 -1.70
C THR A 48 -1.51 7.95 -0.21
N ILE A 49 -0.59 8.62 0.50
CA ILE A 49 -0.42 8.43 1.94
C ILE A 49 -1.65 8.93 2.71
N GLN A 50 -2.20 10.08 2.33
CA GLN A 50 -3.43 10.58 2.95
C GLN A 50 -4.59 9.59 2.78
N ASN A 51 -4.73 8.99 1.60
CA ASN A 51 -5.73 7.95 1.35
C ASN A 51 -5.47 6.67 2.16
N LEU A 52 -4.20 6.28 2.32
CA LEU A 52 -3.81 5.12 3.15
C LEU A 52 -3.99 5.39 4.64
N LEU A 53 -3.93 6.65 5.09
CA LEU A 53 -4.20 7.05 6.46
C LEU A 53 -5.70 7.23 6.73
N TYR A 54 -6.50 7.52 5.71
CA TYR A 54 -7.96 7.64 5.80
C TYR A 54 -8.67 6.27 5.81
N GLN A 55 -8.23 5.36 6.70
CA GLN A 55 -8.84 4.04 6.86
C GLN A 55 -9.73 4.02 8.09
N SER A 56 -10.95 3.51 7.94
CA SER A 56 -11.88 3.31 9.06
C SER A 56 -11.50 2.12 9.96
N TYR A 57 -10.33 1.52 9.73
CA TYR A 57 -9.79 0.43 10.54
C TYR A 57 -9.08 1.01 11.76
N PRO A 58 -9.33 0.56 12.99
CA PRO A 58 -8.74 1.18 14.18
C PRO A 58 -7.28 0.80 14.43
N ASN A 59 -6.84 -0.39 13.99
CA ASN A 59 -5.53 -0.96 14.32
C ASN A 59 -4.69 -1.19 13.07
N PHE A 60 -4.19 -0.13 12.46
CA PHE A 60 -3.35 -0.23 11.26
C PHE A 60 -2.08 0.60 11.38
N GLU A 61 -1.13 0.26 10.52
CA GLU A 61 0.11 0.98 10.31
C GLU A 61 0.36 1.08 8.81
N VAL A 62 0.82 2.23 8.34
CA VAL A 62 1.22 2.45 6.95
C VAL A 62 2.74 2.46 6.88
N ILE A 63 3.31 1.62 6.01
CA ILE A 63 4.75 1.52 5.79
C ILE A 63 5.04 2.06 4.38
N ALA A 64 5.62 3.24 4.30
CA ALA A 64 6.07 3.84 3.05
C ALA A 64 7.50 3.40 2.77
N VAL A 65 7.70 2.63 1.69
CA VAL A 65 9.01 2.12 1.31
C VAL A 65 9.57 3.02 0.20
N ASN A 66 10.61 3.80 0.50
CA ASN A 66 11.29 4.62 -0.49
C ASN A 66 12.38 3.79 -1.20
N ASP A 67 12.14 3.43 -2.46
CA ASP A 67 13.05 2.63 -3.29
C ASP A 67 14.07 3.54 -4.00
N CYS A 68 14.90 4.25 -3.24
CA CYS A 68 15.90 5.19 -3.78
C CYS A 68 15.31 6.30 -4.68
N SER A 69 14.14 6.85 -4.32
CA SER A 69 13.59 8.03 -4.98
C SER A 69 14.48 9.27 -4.81
N ARG A 70 14.26 10.27 -5.67
CA ARG A 70 14.85 11.61 -5.55
C ARG A 70 14.67 12.20 -4.14
N ALA A 71 15.60 13.07 -3.75
CA ALA A 71 15.65 13.73 -2.45
C ALA A 71 14.34 14.46 -2.05
N ALA A 72 13.56 14.93 -3.03
CA ALA A 72 12.29 15.59 -2.79
C ALA A 72 11.20 14.63 -2.27
N THR A 73 11.06 13.43 -2.84
CA THR A 73 10.10 12.41 -2.38
C THR A 73 10.42 11.96 -0.95
N ALA A 74 11.69 11.68 -0.65
CA ALA A 74 12.11 11.27 0.69
C ALA A 74 11.72 12.31 1.77
N LYS A 75 11.98 13.59 1.49
CA LYS A 75 11.64 14.68 2.41
C LYS A 75 10.14 14.83 2.66
N ILE A 76 9.31 14.64 1.63
CA ILE A 76 7.85 14.67 1.77
C ILE A 76 7.39 13.52 2.67
N LEU A 77 7.91 12.31 2.45
CA LEU A 77 7.61 11.13 3.27
C LEU A 77 7.98 11.36 4.73
N ASP A 78 9.16 11.91 5.00
CA ASP A 78 9.63 12.20 6.36
C ASP A 78 8.75 13.23 7.08
N LEU A 79 8.34 14.30 6.38
CA LEU A 79 7.44 15.31 6.93
C LEU A 79 6.06 14.72 7.26
N LEU A 80 5.56 13.83 6.39
CA LEU A 80 4.31 13.12 6.64
C LEU A 80 4.45 12.16 7.83
N ALA A 81 5.59 11.50 8.00
CA ALA A 81 5.83 10.59 9.12
C ALA A 81 5.87 11.32 10.46
N LEU A 82 6.43 12.54 10.50
CA LEU A 82 6.44 13.38 11.70
C LEU A 82 5.03 13.80 12.16
N SER A 83 4.11 14.01 11.22
CA SER A 83 2.74 14.43 11.51
C SER A 83 1.77 13.26 11.73
N ASN A 84 2.15 12.04 11.37
CA ASN A 84 1.28 10.86 11.42
C ASN A 84 1.94 9.70 12.18
N PRO A 85 1.52 9.41 13.43
CA PRO A 85 2.12 8.33 14.23
C PRO A 85 1.87 6.92 13.66
N ASN A 86 0.87 6.78 12.77
CA ASN A 86 0.57 5.53 12.09
C ASN A 86 1.36 5.34 10.79
N LEU A 87 2.22 6.29 10.41
CA LEU A 87 3.06 6.22 9.23
C LEU A 87 4.51 5.95 9.62
N ARG A 88 5.08 4.89 9.05
CA ARG A 88 6.51 4.57 9.15
C ARG A 88 7.13 4.62 7.77
N VAL A 89 8.23 5.35 7.63
CA VAL A 89 8.98 5.45 6.37
C VAL A 89 10.23 4.59 6.48
N VAL A 90 10.45 3.75 5.48
CA VAL A 90 11.65 2.91 5.34
C VAL A 90 12.36 3.34 4.07
N HIS A 91 13.58 3.85 4.19
CA HIS A 91 14.40 4.19 3.03
C HIS A 91 15.35 3.05 2.70
N HIS A 92 15.30 2.57 1.47
CA HIS A 92 16.31 1.68 0.94
C HIS A 92 17.50 2.52 0.46
N ALA A 93 18.70 2.18 0.94
CA ALA A 93 19.93 2.88 0.62
C ALA A 93 20.47 2.57 -0.80
N GLU A 94 20.01 1.47 -1.41
CA GLU A 94 20.40 1.06 -2.76
C GLU A 94 19.16 0.66 -3.57
N ASN A 95 19.17 1.07 -4.84
CA ASN A 95 18.13 0.79 -5.84
C ASN A 95 18.39 -0.62 -6.39
N GLU A 96 17.98 -1.67 -5.67
CA GLU A 96 18.22 -3.08 -6.06
C GLU A 96 17.28 -3.55 -7.18
N GLY A 97 17.27 -2.79 -8.28
CA GLY A 97 16.28 -2.81 -9.36
C GLY A 97 15.74 -4.20 -9.70
N LYS A 98 14.42 -4.35 -9.60
CA LYS A 98 13.48 -5.35 -10.20
C LYS A 98 13.87 -6.85 -10.31
N ALA A 99 15.05 -7.29 -9.87
CA ALA A 99 15.54 -8.66 -10.05
C ALA A 99 16.22 -9.26 -8.81
N VAL A 100 16.46 -8.51 -7.73
CA VAL A 100 17.20 -8.99 -6.54
C VAL A 100 16.26 -9.36 -5.35
N GLY A 101 14.95 -9.12 -5.47
CA GLY A 101 14.00 -9.38 -4.38
C GLY A 101 13.67 -10.86 -4.09
N ILE A 102 14.14 -11.83 -4.88
CA ILE A 102 13.85 -13.26 -4.65
C ILE A 102 15.01 -13.99 -3.95
N ASP A 103 16.27 -13.58 -4.13
CA ASP A 103 17.42 -14.39 -3.69
C ASP A 103 17.79 -14.17 -2.20
N ASN A 104 17.54 -12.98 -1.66
CA ASN A 104 17.91 -12.65 -0.27
C ASN A 104 17.00 -13.28 0.80
N GLY A 105 15.89 -13.92 0.41
CA GLY A 105 14.99 -14.63 1.32
C GLY A 105 15.48 -16.03 1.75
N CYS A 106 16.38 -16.67 1.00
CA CYS A 106 16.81 -18.04 1.26
C CYS A 106 18.11 -18.18 2.07
N ILE A 107 18.84 -17.09 2.34
CA ILE A 107 20.14 -17.14 3.04
C ILE A 107 20.00 -16.87 4.56
N ALA A 108 18.80 -16.51 5.04
CA ALA A 108 18.54 -16.19 6.45
C ALA A 108 17.67 -17.22 7.18
N TYR A 109 17.80 -18.52 6.86
CA TYR A 109 17.25 -19.63 7.65
C TYR A 109 18.29 -20.71 7.93
#